data_AF-A0A6I6JWI4-F1
#
_entry.id   AF-A0A6I6JWI4-F1
#
_cell.length_a   1.000
_cell.length_b   1.000
_cell.length_c   1.000
_cell.angle_alpha   90.00
_cell.angle_beta   90.00
_cell.angle_gamma   90.00
#
_symmetry.space_group_name_H-M   'P 1'
#
loop_
_entity.id
_entity.type
_entity.pdbx_description
1 polymer ?
#
loop_
_entity_poly.entity_id
_entity_poly.type
_entity_poly.pdbx_seq_one_letter_code
_entity_poly.pdbx_strand_id
1 'polypeptide(L)'
;MTVFDFPVYFPVNPCRRNRYRKFRWFYGFIAPAVYAAKKPGEWQTYEITLVSRHVTVSLNGIEVIPTVPSPGITLGSPDSNEGEPGPIMIQGDHGPVEFRKFVITPSVN
;
A
#
# COMPACT_ATOMS: atom_id res chain seq x y z
N MET A 1 5.87 4.54 -14.22
CA MET A 1 4.73 4.77 -13.33
C MET A 1 4.35 3.49 -12.60
N THR A 2 4.67 3.43 -11.32
CA THR A 2 4.11 2.41 -10.44
C THR A 2 3.13 3.11 -9.50
N VAL A 3 1.85 2.82 -9.67
CA VAL A 3 0.84 3.26 -8.71
C VAL A 3 0.82 2.29 -7.56
N PHE A 4 1.23 2.79 -6.40
CA PHE A 4 1.13 2.07 -5.14
C PHE A 4 -0.11 2.53 -4.43
N ASP A 5 -1.11 1.68 -4.45
CA ASP A 5 -2.25 1.79 -3.56
C ASP A 5 -1.96 1.00 -2.30
N PHE A 6 -1.93 1.73 -1.19
CA PHE A 6 -1.92 1.14 0.13
C PHE A 6 -3.34 1.22 0.65
N PRO A 7 -4.03 0.09 0.87
CA PRO A 7 -5.39 0.14 1.35
C PRO A 7 -5.39 0.84 2.71
N VAL A 8 -6.00 2.03 2.77
CA VAL A 8 -6.10 2.83 3.99
C VAL A 8 -7.07 2.18 5.00
N TYR A 9 -7.85 1.19 4.55
CA TYR A 9 -8.86 0.51 5.34
C TYR A 9 -8.46 -0.92 5.71
N PHE A 10 -8.26 -1.17 7.02
CA PHE A 10 -8.17 -2.52 7.58
C PHE A 10 -9.46 -2.85 8.30
N PRO A 11 -10.22 -3.89 7.89
CA PRO A 11 -11.29 -4.38 8.74
C PRO A 11 -10.68 -4.99 10.01
N VAL A 12 -11.00 -4.40 11.16
CA VAL A 12 -10.63 -4.83 12.52
C VAL A 12 -11.22 -6.19 12.94
N ASN A 13 -11.74 -7.02 12.02
CA ASN A 13 -12.32 -8.33 12.37
C ASN A 13 -12.08 -9.38 11.27
N PRO A 14 -11.28 -10.43 11.53
CA PRO A 14 -11.34 -11.65 10.75
C PRO A 14 -12.50 -12.47 11.31
N CYS A 15 -13.60 -12.52 10.55
CA CYS A 15 -14.63 -13.58 10.57
C CYS A 15 -16.05 -12.97 10.63
N ARG A 16 -16.71 -12.94 9.47
CA ARG A 16 -18.05 -13.53 9.28
C ARG A 16 -18.35 -13.67 7.78
N ARG A 17 -18.53 -14.93 7.36
CA ARG A 17 -19.17 -15.43 6.13
C ARG A 17 -18.49 -15.18 4.77
N ASN A 18 -17.68 -16.17 4.39
CA ASN A 18 -17.72 -16.92 3.12
C ASN A 18 -18.03 -16.14 1.81
N ARG A 19 -16.98 -15.64 1.15
CA ARG A 19 -16.56 -15.95 -0.25
C ARG A 19 -15.29 -15.14 -0.57
N TYR A 20 -14.21 -15.84 -0.88
CA TYR A 20 -12.93 -15.39 -1.47
C TYR A 20 -12.71 -13.89 -1.78
N ARG A 21 -12.59 -13.02 -0.77
CA ARG A 21 -11.77 -11.81 -0.87
C ARG A 21 -10.76 -11.81 0.27
N LYS A 22 -9.67 -12.58 0.09
CA LYS A 22 -8.45 -12.34 0.88
C LYS A 22 -8.07 -10.89 0.61
N PHE A 23 -8.11 -10.06 1.65
CA PHE A 23 -7.51 -8.73 1.62
C PHE A 23 -6.05 -8.91 1.21
N ARG A 24 -5.67 -8.30 0.09
CA ARG A 24 -4.34 -8.46 -0.51
C ARG A 24 -3.81 -7.05 -0.70
N TRP A 25 -2.71 -6.79 -0.01
CA TRP A 25 -1.96 -5.57 -0.22
C TRP A 25 -1.30 -5.63 -1.60
N PHE A 26 -0.92 -4.48 -2.14
CA PHE A 26 -0.44 -4.44 -3.51
C PHE A 26 -1.48 -5.04 -4.48
N TYR A 27 -2.72 -4.50 -4.49
CA TYR A 27 -3.80 -4.85 -5.43
C TYR A 27 -4.00 -6.34 -5.78
N GLY A 28 -3.92 -7.24 -4.81
CA GLY A 28 -4.17 -8.67 -5.08
C GLY A 28 -2.92 -9.54 -5.15
N PHE A 29 -1.73 -8.96 -5.21
CA PHE A 29 -0.51 -9.72 -5.44
C PHE A 29 0.06 -10.33 -4.16
N ILE A 30 0.17 -9.54 -3.08
CA ILE A 30 0.94 -9.93 -1.89
C ILE A 30 0.09 -9.78 -0.64
N ALA A 31 -0.06 -10.87 0.12
CA ALA A 31 -0.65 -10.82 1.45
C ALA A 31 0.38 -10.20 2.42
N PRO A 32 -0.07 -9.41 3.41
CA PRO A 32 0.85 -8.85 4.37
C PRO A 32 1.43 -9.98 5.23
N ALA A 33 2.69 -9.85 5.63
CA ALA A 33 3.32 -10.79 6.56
C ALA A 33 2.62 -10.74 7.92
N VAL A 34 2.23 -9.54 8.37
CA VAL A 34 1.56 -9.29 9.65
C VAL A 34 0.47 -8.23 9.47
N TYR A 35 -0.64 -8.37 10.20
CA TYR A 35 -1.66 -7.33 10.29
C TYR A 35 -1.29 -6.35 11.42
N ALA A 36 -0.80 -5.16 11.06
CA ALA A 36 -0.28 -4.15 11.99
C ALA A 36 -1.18 -2.90 12.13
N ALA A 37 -2.44 -3.00 11.70
CA ALA A 37 -3.35 -1.86 11.71
C ALA A 37 -3.90 -1.53 13.09
N LYS A 38 -3.94 -0.24 13.42
CA LYS A 38 -4.66 0.27 14.60
C LYS A 38 -6.17 0.30 14.37
N LYS A 39 -6.92 0.57 15.45
CA LYS A 39 -8.37 0.68 15.43
C LYS A 39 -8.85 1.86 14.56
N PRO A 40 -10.11 1.82 14.07
CA PRO A 40 -10.73 2.98 13.42
C PRO A 40 -10.66 4.23 14.29
N GLY A 41 -10.35 5.38 13.68
CA GLY A 41 -10.16 6.66 14.38
C GLY A 41 -8.75 6.90 14.91
N GLU A 42 -7.86 5.91 14.89
CA GLU A 42 -6.45 6.09 15.25
C GLU A 42 -5.59 6.38 14.01
N TRP A 43 -4.61 7.27 14.19
CA TRP A 43 -3.66 7.60 13.13
C TRP A 43 -2.72 6.43 12.82
N GLN A 44 -2.72 6.05 11.53
CA GLN A 44 -1.76 5.11 10.96
C GLN A 44 -0.51 5.85 10.48
N THR A 45 0.65 5.22 10.59
CA THR A 45 1.90 5.74 10.01
C THR A 45 2.45 4.74 9.01
N TYR A 46 2.68 5.19 7.78
CA TYR A 46 3.28 4.40 6.71
C TYR A 46 4.68 4.87 6.43
N GLU A 47 5.60 3.93 6.32
CA GLU A 47 6.92 4.13 5.73
C GLU A 47 7.03 3.21 4.52
N ILE A 48 7.25 3.81 3.36
CA ILE A 48 7.25 3.10 2.07
C ILE A 48 8.55 3.45 1.39
N THR A 49 9.32 2.40 1.06
CA THR A 49 10.55 2.52 0.29
C THR A 49 10.31 1.92 -1.08
N LEU A 50 10.58 2.71 -2.11
CA LEU A 50 10.54 2.28 -3.51
C LEU A 50 11.91 2.52 -4.12
N VAL A 51 12.58 1.44 -4.52
CA VAL A 51 13.83 1.52 -5.27
C VAL A 51 13.71 0.64 -6.51
N SER A 52 13.81 1.28 -7.69
CA SER A 52 13.55 0.62 -8.96
C SER A 52 12.14 -0.02 -8.98
N ARG A 53 12.03 -1.35 -8.96
CA ARG A 53 10.76 -2.07 -8.86
C ARG A 53 10.55 -2.76 -7.51
N HIS A 54 11.42 -2.53 -6.54
CA HIS A 54 11.32 -3.16 -5.23
C HIS A 54 10.61 -2.25 -4.25
N VAL A 55 9.66 -2.83 -3.52
CA VAL A 55 8.82 -2.11 -2.57
C VAL A 55 8.95 -2.75 -1.21
N THR A 56 9.16 -1.92 -0.21
CA THR A 56 9.12 -2.28 1.20
C THR A 56 8.09 -1.41 1.88
N VAL A 57 7.26 -1.99 2.75
CA VAL A 57 6.21 -1.27 3.47
C VAL A 57 6.24 -1.61 4.92
N SER A 58 6.36 -0.58 5.75
CA SER A 58 6.17 -0.65 7.19
C SER A 58 4.91 0.12 7.58
N LEU A 59 4.02 -0.56 8.31
CA LEU A 59 2.83 0.03 8.90
C LEU A 59 3.01 0.09 10.41
N ASN A 60 2.92 1.30 10.98
CA ASN A 60 3.09 1.56 12.41
C ASN A 60 4.42 1.01 12.98
N GLY A 61 5.50 1.10 12.20
CA GLY A 61 6.83 0.62 12.56
C GLY A 61 7.04 -0.89 12.42
N ILE A 62 6.05 -1.63 11.92
CA ILE A 62 6.14 -3.07 11.66
C ILE A 62 6.20 -3.29 10.15
N GLU A 63 7.23 -3.99 9.67
CA GLU A 63 7.31 -4.39 8.26
C GLU A 63 6.15 -5.33 7.93
N VAL A 64 5.26 -4.88 7.04
CA VAL A 64 4.07 -5.64 6.60
C VAL A 64 4.26 -6.23 5.21
N ILE A 65 5.12 -5.61 4.38
CA ILE A 65 5.53 -6.15 3.08
C ILE A 65 7.06 -6.13 3.05
N PRO A 66 7.71 -7.30 3.05
CA PRO A 66 9.17 -7.37 2.89
C PRO A 66 9.57 -6.92 1.48
N THR A 67 10.84 -6.56 1.30
CA THR A 67 11.37 -6.13 0.01
C THR A 67 11.13 -7.18 -1.08
N VAL A 68 10.17 -6.91 -1.95
CA VAL A 68 9.74 -7.80 -3.02
C VAL A 68 9.66 -7.04 -4.33
N PRO A 69 9.99 -7.69 -5.48
CA PRO A 69 9.76 -7.07 -6.76
C PRO A 69 8.25 -6.87 -6.96
N SER A 70 7.89 -5.68 -7.42
CA SER A 70 6.56 -5.42 -7.94
C SER A 70 6.30 -6.37 -9.11
N PRO A 71 5.23 -7.17 -9.07
CA PRO A 71 4.88 -8.09 -10.14
C PRO A 71 4.32 -7.41 -11.40
N GLY A 72 4.16 -6.08 -11.38
CA GLY A 72 3.68 -5.27 -12.49
C GLY A 72 2.70 -4.19 -12.05
N ILE A 73 2.09 -3.53 -13.03
CA ILE A 73 1.06 -2.49 -12.80
C ILE A 73 -0.10 -2.97 -11.92
N THR A 74 -0.61 -2.05 -11.12
CA THR A 74 -1.83 -2.24 -10.32
C THR A 74 -3.05 -1.67 -11.05
N LEU A 75 -4.25 -2.14 -10.71
CA LEU A 75 -5.49 -1.81 -11.43
C LEU A 75 -5.86 -0.31 -11.42
N GLY A 76 -5.29 0.48 -10.52
CA GLY A 76 -5.50 1.93 -10.47
C GLY A 76 -4.37 2.77 -11.10
N SER A 77 -3.43 2.14 -11.83
CA SER A 77 -2.39 2.89 -12.55
C SER A 77 -2.96 3.68 -13.73
N PRO A 78 -2.60 4.96 -13.93
CA PRO A 78 -3.06 5.74 -15.07
C PRO A 78 -2.33 5.36 -16.38
N ASP A 79 -1.16 4.73 -16.29
CA ASP A 79 -0.41 4.18 -17.42
C ASP A 79 0.45 2.97 -17.03
N SER A 80 1.10 2.35 -18.02
CA SER A 80 1.94 1.15 -17.86
C SER A 80 3.44 1.38 -18.05
N ASN A 81 3.91 2.63 -18.01
CA ASN A 81 5.31 2.99 -18.26
C ASN A 81 6.17 2.79 -17.00
N GLU A 82 6.18 1.59 -16.40
CA GLU A 82 6.76 1.32 -15.07
C GLU A 82 8.21 1.84 -14.86
N GLY A 83 9.04 1.86 -15.92
CA GLY A 83 10.43 2.33 -15.87
C GLY A 83 10.62 3.84 -15.91
N GLU A 84 9.56 4.60 -16.22
CA GLU A 84 9.62 6.06 -16.32
C GLU A 84 9.19 6.73 -15.01
N PRO A 85 9.78 7.89 -14.66
CA PRO A 85 9.30 8.72 -13.57
C PRO A 85 7.81 9.03 -13.70
N GLY A 86 7.08 9.01 -12.59
CA GLY A 86 5.65 9.31 -12.57
C GLY A 86 5.24 9.96 -11.25
N PRO A 87 4.05 10.58 -11.19
CA PRO A 87 3.55 11.20 -9.98
C PRO A 87 3.21 10.15 -8.91
N ILE A 88 3.19 10.59 -7.65
CA ILE A 88 2.58 9.80 -6.57
C ILE A 88 1.08 10.10 -6.56
N MET A 89 0.27 9.05 -6.65
CA MET A 89 -1.18 9.12 -6.65
C MET A 89 -1.73 8.57 -5.32
N ILE A 90 -2.65 9.32 -4.71
CA ILE A 90 -3.45 8.84 -3.58
C ILE A 90 -4.82 8.44 -4.13
N GLN A 91 -5.23 7.20 -3.88
CA GLN A 91 -6.53 6.69 -4.33
C GLN A 91 -7.56 6.75 -3.22
N GLY A 92 -8.80 7.03 -3.62
CA GLY A 92 -9.96 7.05 -2.73
C GLY A 92 -11.13 6.33 -3.37
N ASP A 93 -11.24 5.04 -3.13
CA ASP A 93 -12.34 4.20 -3.63
C ASP A 93 -13.10 3.47 -2.49
N HIS A 94 -12.68 3.67 -1.24
CA HIS A 94 -13.16 2.92 -0.06
C HIS A 94 -13.64 3.80 1.10
N GLY A 95 -14.13 5.00 0.78
CA GLY A 95 -14.76 5.92 1.73
C GLY A 95 -13.85 7.07 2.19
N PRO A 96 -14.36 7.98 3.03
CA PRO A 96 -13.61 9.15 3.47
C PRO A 96 -12.41 8.75 4.33
N VAL A 97 -11.25 9.37 4.05
CA VAL A 97 -10.01 9.23 4.80
C VAL A 97 -9.35 10.59 4.97
N GLU A 98 -8.59 10.77 6.04
CA GLU A 98 -7.88 12.01 6.33
C GLU A 98 -6.36 11.77 6.30
N PHE A 99 -5.62 12.73 5.75
CA PHE A 99 -4.16 12.73 5.72
C PHE A 99 -3.65 13.98 6.44
N ARG A 100 -2.60 13.83 7.25
CA ARG A 100 -2.02 14.97 8.00
C ARG A 100 -0.54 15.22 7.73
N LYS A 101 0.19 14.23 7.23
CA LYS A 101 1.63 14.33 6.98
C LYS A 101 2.00 13.46 5.80
N PHE A 102 2.64 14.08 4.82
CA PHE A 102 3.15 13.41 3.62
C PHE A 102 4.56 13.93 3.36
N VAL A 103 5.55 13.04 3.42
CA VAL A 103 6.96 13.38 3.21
C VAL A 103 7.49 12.43 2.14
N ILE A 104 8.05 13.00 1.08
CA ILE A 104 8.74 12.26 0.04
C ILE A 104 10.20 12.62 0.14
N THR A 105 11.05 11.61 0.31
CA THR A 105 12.50 11.76 0.24
C THR A 105 12.97 11.06 -1.03
N PRO A 106 13.54 11.79 -2.01
CA PRO A 106 14.14 11.16 -3.18
C PRO A 106 15.25 10.19 -2.75
N SER A 107 15.26 8.99 -3.32
CA SER A 107 16.38 8.07 -3.15
C SER A 107 17.54 8.54 -4.03
N VAL A 108 18.74 8.67 -3.45
CA VAL A 108 19.98 8.82 -4.21
C VAL A 108 20.45 7.43 -4.62
N ASN A 109 20.61 7.22 -5.93
CA ASN A 109 21.35 6.09 -6.49
C ASN A 109 22.81 6.48 -6.68
#